data_AF-A0A4V5WN88-F1
#
_entry.id   AF-A0A4V5WN88-F1
#
_cell.length_a   1.000
_cell.length_b   1.000
_cell.length_c   1.000
_cell.angle_alpha   90.00
_cell.angle_beta   90.00
_cell.angle_gamma   90.00
#
_symmetry.space_group_name_H-M   'P 1'
#
loop_
_entity.id
_entity.type
_entity.pdbx_description
1 polymer ?
#
loop_
_entity_poly.entity_id
_entity_poly.type
_entity_poly.pdbx_seq_one_letter_code
_entity_poly.pdbx_strand_id
1 'polypeptide(L)'
;MMLDEEVIATIYNLILNPNTREWEKKLLRQIKERLGEKASVKQEVEKLEADLRPLAIRRNLTPDVMDFYAEITGEQDKETIYDFSKHQLTDSTYQERAIFAGGCFWCMVEPFETKEGILSVLSGYTGGEVEHPSYDQVSGGYTGHVEAVEILFDTRKISYTELLDIYWQISDPTDAFGQFQDRGKQYRSIIFVENEKQRVEAKESKRRLSQSGQFNQPIITEIRKAKTFWPAENYHQRFYLKQPKRYKKMKHSHELYRFFKRKK
;
A
#
# COMPACT_ATOMS: atom_id res chain seq x y z
N MET A 1 1.56 5.34 24.02
CA MET A 1 0.58 4.32 24.46
C MET A 1 -0.73 4.69 23.78
N MET A 2 -1.31 3.77 23.02
CA MET A 2 -2.55 4.01 22.25
C MET A 2 -3.71 4.39 23.19
N LEU A 3 -4.67 5.16 22.68
CA LEU A 3 -5.92 5.41 23.39
C LEU A 3 -6.81 4.16 23.35
N ASP A 4 -7.64 3.97 24.38
CA ASP A 4 -8.53 2.80 24.50
C ASP A 4 -9.44 2.62 23.27
N GLU A 5 -9.94 3.73 22.71
CA GLU A 5 -10.78 3.73 21.50
C GLU A 5 -10.01 3.26 20.25
N GLU A 6 -8.74 3.66 20.12
CA GLU A 6 -7.87 3.26 19.00
C GLU A 6 -7.56 1.76 19.07
N VAL A 7 -7.27 1.24 20.27
CA VAL A 7 -7.03 -0.20 20.48
C VAL A 7 -8.24 -1.01 20.05
N ILE A 8 -9.44 -0.59 20.47
CA ILE A 8 -10.68 -1.28 20.11
C ILE A 8 -10.87 -1.24 18.59
N ALA A 9 -10.73 -0.08 17.95
CA ALA A 9 -10.87 0.03 16.49
C ALA A 9 -9.87 -0.89 15.74
N THR A 10 -8.61 -0.91 16.16
CA THR A 10 -7.58 -1.76 15.55
C THR A 10 -7.92 -3.25 15.69
N ILE A 11 -8.38 -3.70 16.87
CA ILE A 11 -8.82 -5.09 17.06
C ILE A 11 -9.94 -5.47 16.08
N TYR A 12 -10.92 -4.58 15.86
CA TYR A 12 -12.02 -4.84 14.93
C TYR A 12 -11.52 -4.95 13.48
N ASN A 13 -10.66 -4.03 13.05
CA ASN A 13 -10.07 -4.06 11.71
C ASN A 13 -9.26 -5.35 11.49
N LEU A 14 -8.46 -5.75 12.48
CA LEU A 14 -7.69 -7.01 12.42
C LEU A 14 -8.60 -8.25 12.30
N ILE A 15 -9.77 -8.24 12.93
CA ILE A 15 -10.74 -9.34 12.82
C ILE A 15 -11.35 -9.42 11.41
N LEU A 16 -11.64 -8.28 10.80
CA LEU A 16 -12.27 -8.20 9.48
C LEU A 16 -11.28 -8.46 8.34
N ASN A 17 -10.00 -8.19 8.58
CA ASN A 17 -8.98 -8.30 7.57
C ASN A 17 -8.85 -9.75 7.05
N PRO A 18 -9.03 -10.00 5.73
CA PRO A 18 -8.94 -11.35 5.14
C PRO A 18 -7.53 -11.95 5.25
N ASN A 19 -6.52 -11.13 5.55
CA ASN A 19 -5.12 -11.52 5.66
C ASN A 19 -4.69 -11.92 7.07
N THR A 20 -5.47 -11.56 8.08
CA THR A 20 -5.29 -12.04 9.45
C THR A 20 -5.64 -13.53 9.50
N ARG A 21 -4.79 -14.35 10.13
CA ARG A 21 -5.03 -15.80 10.20
C ARG A 21 -6.22 -16.06 11.11
N GLU A 22 -7.01 -17.09 10.80
CA GLU A 22 -8.22 -17.40 11.57
C GLU A 22 -7.96 -17.65 13.06
N TRP A 23 -6.81 -18.23 13.42
CA TRP A 23 -6.46 -18.42 14.82
C TRP A 23 -6.10 -17.11 15.53
N GLU A 24 -5.53 -16.12 14.83
CA GLU A 24 -5.29 -14.77 15.37
C GLU A 24 -6.63 -14.04 15.53
N LYS A 25 -7.51 -14.11 14.52
CA LYS A 25 -8.88 -13.58 14.62
C LYS A 25 -9.64 -14.16 15.79
N LYS A 26 -9.44 -15.46 16.09
CA LYS A 26 -10.09 -16.11 17.24
C LYS A 26 -9.65 -15.45 18.56
N LEU A 27 -8.37 -15.19 18.75
CA LEU A 27 -7.85 -14.49 19.93
C LEU A 27 -8.42 -13.07 20.02
N LEU A 28 -8.39 -12.34 18.90
CA LEU A 28 -8.92 -10.97 18.82
C LEU A 28 -10.43 -10.90 19.12
N ARG A 29 -11.22 -11.86 18.63
CA ARG A 29 -12.67 -11.96 18.91
C ARG A 29 -12.96 -12.22 20.38
N GLN A 30 -12.21 -13.09 21.03
CA GLN A 30 -12.35 -13.35 22.46
C GLN A 30 -12.12 -12.08 23.29
N ILE A 31 -11.12 -11.29 22.92
CA ILE A 31 -10.85 -10.00 23.56
C ILE A 31 -11.97 -9.01 23.30
N LYS A 32 -12.44 -8.90 22.04
CA LYS A 32 -13.59 -8.06 21.69
C LYS A 32 -14.84 -8.38 22.53
N GLU A 33 -15.16 -9.66 22.71
CA GLU A 33 -16.31 -10.09 23.51
C GLU A 33 -16.16 -9.62 24.97
N ARG A 34 -14.98 -9.81 25.57
CA ARG A 34 -14.70 -9.39 26.95
C ARG A 34 -14.73 -7.87 27.14
N LEU A 35 -14.27 -7.10 26.14
CA LEU A 35 -14.32 -5.64 26.17
C LEU A 35 -15.76 -5.09 26.16
N GLY A 36 -16.73 -5.83 25.60
CA GLY A 36 -18.15 -5.48 25.64
C GLY A 36 -18.80 -5.57 27.02
N GLU A 37 -18.16 -6.26 27.98
CA GLU A 37 -18.70 -6.57 29.31
C GLU A 37 -18.24 -5.59 30.42
N LYS A 38 -17.76 -4.39 30.06
CA LYS A 38 -17.15 -3.38 30.95
C LYS A 38 -15.79 -3.79 31.56
N ALA A 39 -15.07 -4.71 30.91
CA ALA A 39 -13.70 -5.03 31.29
C ALA A 39 -12.75 -3.84 31.04
N SER A 40 -11.69 -3.73 31.85
CA SER A 40 -10.63 -2.73 31.64
C SER A 40 -9.86 -3.05 30.35
N VAL A 41 -9.79 -2.09 29.42
CA VAL A 41 -9.06 -2.26 28.15
C VAL A 41 -7.61 -2.68 28.40
N LYS A 42 -6.96 -2.03 29.36
CA LYS A 42 -5.60 -2.36 29.77
C LYS A 42 -5.43 -3.84 30.18
N GLN A 43 -6.32 -4.37 31.01
CA GLN A 43 -6.22 -5.76 31.49
C GLN A 43 -6.41 -6.77 30.36
N GLU A 44 -7.31 -6.49 29.42
CA GLU A 44 -7.51 -7.38 28.27
C GLU A 44 -6.36 -7.29 27.27
N VAL A 45 -5.78 -6.10 27.06
CA VAL A 45 -4.58 -5.91 26.25
C VAL A 45 -3.39 -6.68 26.84
N GLU A 46 -3.19 -6.67 28.16
CA GLU A 46 -2.13 -7.44 28.83
C GLU A 46 -2.29 -8.96 28.61
N LYS A 47 -3.52 -9.48 28.61
CA LYS A 47 -3.78 -10.90 28.30
C LYS A 47 -3.50 -11.22 26.85
N LEU A 48 -3.97 -10.37 25.93
CA LEU A 48 -3.74 -10.53 24.50
C LEU A 48 -2.25 -10.48 24.16
N GLU A 49 -1.52 -9.55 24.77
CA GLU A 49 -0.07 -9.44 24.66
C GLU A 49 0.61 -10.75 25.09
N ALA A 50 0.24 -11.30 26.25
CA ALA A 50 0.77 -12.58 26.72
C ALA A 50 0.48 -13.76 25.76
N ASP A 51 -0.71 -13.81 25.15
CA ASP A 51 -1.08 -14.83 24.16
C ASP A 51 -0.29 -14.69 22.85
N LEU A 52 -0.02 -13.45 22.42
CA LEU A 52 0.69 -13.15 21.17
C LEU A 52 2.22 -13.24 21.32
N ARG A 53 2.78 -12.96 22.50
CA ARG A 53 4.23 -12.87 22.76
C ARG A 53 5.05 -14.07 22.23
N PRO A 54 4.69 -15.34 22.49
CA PRO A 54 5.47 -16.48 21.98
C PRO A 54 5.56 -16.53 20.45
N LEU A 55 4.56 -15.97 19.77
CA LEU A 55 4.43 -15.95 18.32
C LEU A 55 5.11 -14.71 17.74
N ALA A 56 5.02 -13.57 18.42
CA ALA A 56 5.76 -12.35 18.09
C ALA A 56 7.27 -12.60 18.11
N ILE A 57 7.80 -13.21 19.19
CA ILE A 57 9.22 -13.57 19.31
C ILE A 57 9.70 -14.45 18.14
N ARG A 58 8.83 -15.33 17.64
CA ARG A 58 9.13 -16.24 16.51
C ARG A 58 8.81 -15.63 15.14
N ARG A 59 8.45 -14.34 15.08
CA ARG A 59 7.98 -13.64 13.87
C ARG A 59 6.90 -14.45 13.12
N ASN A 60 5.98 -15.03 13.87
CA ASN A 60 4.91 -15.91 13.37
C ASN A 60 3.51 -15.30 13.50
N LEU A 61 3.42 -13.98 13.68
CA LEU A 61 2.18 -13.23 13.54
C LEU A 61 2.01 -12.76 12.08
N THR A 62 0.77 -12.56 11.65
CA THR A 62 0.49 -11.73 10.47
C THR A 62 1.00 -10.31 10.70
N PRO A 63 1.37 -9.57 9.63
CA PRO A 63 2.05 -8.28 9.83
C PRO A 63 1.17 -7.31 10.61
N ASP A 64 -0.13 -7.32 10.37
CA ASP A 64 -1.08 -6.41 11.01
C ASP A 64 -1.20 -6.70 12.52
N VAL A 65 -1.17 -7.98 12.91
CA VAL A 65 -1.17 -8.39 14.32
C VAL A 65 0.19 -8.16 14.97
N MET A 66 1.29 -8.28 14.21
CA MET A 66 2.65 -7.97 14.67
C MET A 66 2.81 -6.47 14.96
N ASP A 67 2.30 -5.61 14.07
CA ASP A 67 2.37 -4.16 14.22
C ASP A 67 1.52 -3.71 15.42
N PHE A 68 0.30 -4.24 15.55
CA PHE A 68 -0.52 -4.02 16.74
C PHE A 68 0.17 -4.50 18.03
N TYR A 69 0.80 -5.68 18.00
CA TYR A 69 1.59 -6.18 19.14
C TYR A 69 2.75 -5.24 19.51
N ALA A 70 3.48 -4.70 18.53
CA ALA A 70 4.56 -3.74 18.76
C ALA A 70 4.03 -2.42 19.36
N GLU A 71 2.87 -1.94 18.93
CA GLU A 71 2.23 -0.73 19.46
C GLU A 71 1.80 -0.89 20.92
N ILE A 72 1.19 -2.02 21.30
CA ILE A 72 0.71 -2.26 22.68
C ILE A 72 1.84 -2.58 23.66
N THR A 73 2.95 -3.15 23.20
CA THR A 73 4.11 -3.47 24.04
C THR A 73 5.12 -2.33 24.15
N GLY A 74 5.09 -1.38 23.21
CA GLY A 74 6.15 -0.39 23.06
C GLY A 74 7.47 -0.98 22.55
N GLU A 75 7.49 -2.26 22.13
CA GLU A 75 8.60 -2.88 21.41
C GLU A 75 8.63 -2.34 19.98
N GLN A 76 9.10 -1.10 19.83
CA GLN A 76 9.32 -0.49 18.52
C GLN A 76 10.60 -1.06 17.90
N ASP A 77 10.50 -2.22 17.26
CA ASP A 77 11.55 -2.64 16.34
C ASP A 77 11.59 -1.59 15.19
N LYS A 78 12.68 -0.83 15.09
CA LYS A 78 12.80 0.31 14.16
C LYS A 78 12.66 -0.13 12.69
N GLU A 79 12.78 -1.42 12.41
CA GLU A 79 12.58 -1.99 11.10
C GLU A 79 11.09 -2.18 10.72
N THR A 80 10.18 -2.27 11.69
CA THR A 80 8.75 -2.53 11.44
C THR A 80 7.90 -1.27 11.31
N ILE A 81 8.26 -0.14 11.93
CA ILE A 81 7.45 1.08 11.86
C ILE A 81 7.96 1.98 10.73
N TYR A 82 7.12 2.22 9.72
CA TYR A 82 7.40 3.25 8.73
C TYR A 82 7.43 4.65 9.37
N ASP A 83 8.53 5.37 9.17
CA ASP A 83 8.71 6.73 9.62
C ASP A 83 8.11 7.72 8.60
N PHE A 84 6.85 8.09 8.83
CA PHE A 84 6.11 9.02 7.96
C PHE A 84 6.76 10.41 7.88
N SER A 85 7.61 10.81 8.85
CA SER A 85 8.28 12.11 8.81
C SER A 85 9.28 12.21 7.64
N LYS A 86 9.77 11.07 7.13
CA LYS A 86 10.67 11.01 5.97
C LYS A 86 9.98 11.19 4.63
N HIS A 87 8.64 11.21 4.60
CA HIS A 87 7.88 11.38 3.36
C HIS A 87 7.41 12.82 3.20
N GLN A 88 8.36 13.75 3.26
CA GLN A 88 8.10 15.19 3.16
C GLN A 88 9.06 15.81 2.13
N LEU A 89 8.54 16.71 1.31
CA LEU A 89 9.36 17.54 0.43
C LEU A 89 10.17 18.51 1.30
N THR A 90 11.47 18.30 1.40
CA THR A 90 12.39 19.17 2.16
C THR A 90 13.17 20.11 1.26
N ASP A 91 13.27 19.80 -0.03
CA ASP A 91 13.95 20.61 -1.04
C ASP A 91 13.16 20.60 -2.34
N SER A 92 12.26 21.57 -2.52
CA SER A 92 11.40 21.68 -3.69
C SER A 92 12.15 21.98 -5.00
N THR A 93 13.47 22.23 -4.95
CA THR A 93 14.28 22.47 -6.15
C THR A 93 14.67 21.17 -6.81
N TYR A 94 15.04 20.18 -5.99
CA TYR A 94 15.58 18.90 -6.45
C TYR A 94 14.75 17.70 -6.04
N GLN A 95 13.63 17.89 -5.35
CA GLN A 95 12.70 16.84 -4.99
C GLN A 95 11.35 17.06 -5.66
N GLU A 96 10.81 15.99 -6.23
CA GLU A 96 9.46 15.96 -6.79
C GLU A 96 8.70 14.73 -6.26
N ARG A 97 7.37 14.76 -6.38
CA ARG A 97 6.49 13.64 -6.07
C ARG A 97 5.95 13.01 -7.36
N ALA A 98 5.80 11.69 -7.35
CA ALA A 98 5.07 10.95 -8.37
C ALA A 98 4.02 10.05 -7.70
N ILE A 99 2.78 10.07 -8.20
CA ILE A 99 1.68 9.29 -7.62
C ILE A 99 1.14 8.31 -8.66
N PHE A 100 1.22 7.01 -8.37
CA PHE A 100 0.81 5.96 -9.28
C PHE A 100 -0.13 4.95 -8.62
N ALA A 101 -1.26 4.69 -9.26
CA ALA A 101 -2.15 3.57 -8.98
C ALA A 101 -1.99 2.50 -10.06
N GLY A 102 -1.80 1.25 -9.66
CA GLY A 102 -1.44 0.15 -10.56
C GLY A 102 -1.83 -1.23 -10.04
N GLY A 103 -2.80 -1.32 -9.13
CA GLY A 103 -3.22 -2.55 -8.46
C GLY A 103 -2.96 -2.49 -6.97
N CYS A 104 -2.83 -3.65 -6.31
CA CYS A 104 -2.43 -3.68 -4.91
C CYS A 104 -1.10 -2.93 -4.70
N PHE A 105 -1.10 -1.92 -3.84
CA PHE A 105 0.07 -1.07 -3.61
C PHE A 105 1.28 -1.84 -3.06
N TRP A 106 1.11 -3.03 -2.46
CA TRP A 106 2.18 -3.81 -1.88
C TRP A 106 3.19 -4.27 -2.94
N CYS A 107 2.70 -4.55 -4.15
CA CYS A 107 3.54 -4.92 -5.29
C CYS A 107 4.13 -3.71 -6.01
N MET A 108 3.63 -2.50 -5.73
CA MET A 108 4.08 -1.27 -6.36
C MET A 108 5.29 -0.67 -5.64
N VAL A 109 5.48 -0.90 -4.33
CA VAL A 109 6.52 -0.24 -3.53
C VAL A 109 7.96 -0.63 -3.90
N GLU A 110 8.33 -1.92 -3.77
CA GLU A 110 9.72 -2.39 -3.96
C GLU A 110 10.33 -2.01 -5.34
N PRO A 111 9.60 -2.10 -6.47
CA PRO A 111 10.14 -1.72 -7.78
C PRO A 111 10.66 -0.28 -7.85
N PHE A 112 10.10 0.63 -7.05
CA PHE A 112 10.59 2.00 -6.92
C PHE A 112 11.58 2.12 -5.76
N GLU A 113 11.26 1.65 -4.56
CA GLU A 113 12.03 1.95 -3.33
C GLU A 113 13.51 1.51 -3.41
N THR A 114 13.83 0.53 -4.25
CA THR A 114 15.18 0.03 -4.48
C THR A 114 16.02 0.83 -5.49
N LYS A 115 15.45 1.85 -6.14
CA LYS A 115 16.12 2.64 -7.18
C LYS A 115 16.96 3.76 -6.57
N GLU A 116 18.14 3.99 -7.15
CA GLU A 116 18.94 5.17 -6.81
C GLU A 116 18.15 6.44 -7.15
N GLY A 117 18.20 7.43 -6.26
CA GLY A 117 17.44 8.68 -6.39
C GLY A 117 16.07 8.66 -5.73
N ILE A 118 15.56 7.51 -5.32
CA ILE A 118 14.33 7.44 -4.52
C ILE A 118 14.65 7.79 -3.06
N LEU A 119 13.90 8.74 -2.52
CA LEU A 119 14.04 9.21 -1.14
C LEU A 119 13.10 8.45 -0.22
N SER A 120 11.86 8.23 -0.65
CA SER A 120 10.89 7.40 0.05
C SER A 120 9.71 7.02 -0.85
N VAL A 121 9.07 5.89 -0.56
CA VAL A 121 7.84 5.44 -1.21
C VAL A 121 6.80 5.17 -0.13
N LEU A 122 5.59 5.67 -0.33
CA LEU A 122 4.49 5.61 0.63
C LEU A 122 3.27 4.97 -0.02
N SER A 123 2.71 3.94 0.60
CA SER A 123 1.43 3.34 0.19
C SER A 123 0.27 4.18 0.74
N GLY A 124 -0.81 4.32 -0.04
CA GLY A 124 -1.95 5.11 0.39
C GLY A 124 -3.13 5.09 -0.58
N TYR A 125 -4.06 6.00 -0.32
CA TYR A 125 -5.34 6.10 -0.98
C TYR A 125 -5.53 7.50 -1.57
N THR A 126 -5.96 7.59 -2.83
CA THR A 126 -6.23 8.88 -3.47
C THR A 126 -7.30 8.76 -4.56
N GLY A 127 -7.73 9.88 -5.11
CA GLY A 127 -8.70 9.93 -6.22
C GLY A 127 -10.18 9.99 -5.81
N GLY A 128 -10.53 9.50 -4.62
CA GLY A 128 -11.89 9.48 -4.09
C GLY A 128 -12.32 10.78 -3.43
N GLU A 129 -13.41 10.69 -2.64
CA GLU A 129 -14.07 11.82 -1.99
C GLU A 129 -14.15 11.68 -0.45
N VAL A 130 -13.78 10.51 0.09
CA VAL A 130 -13.83 10.27 1.55
C VAL A 130 -12.55 10.77 2.19
N GLU A 131 -12.67 11.65 3.18
CA GLU A 131 -11.51 12.10 3.95
C GLU A 131 -11.07 11.02 4.95
N HIS A 132 -9.76 10.91 5.19
CA HIS A 132 -9.16 9.91 6.08
C HIS A 132 -9.71 8.48 5.90
N PRO A 133 -9.74 7.93 4.66
CA PRO A 133 -10.33 6.63 4.41
C PRO A 133 -9.47 5.51 5.01
N SER A 134 -10.11 4.52 5.64
CA SER A 134 -9.42 3.29 6.07
C SER A 134 -9.35 2.26 4.94
N TYR A 135 -8.45 1.28 5.08
CA TYR A 135 -8.35 0.17 4.14
C TYR A 135 -9.68 -0.53 3.88
N ASP A 136 -10.49 -0.78 4.91
CA ASP A 136 -11.78 -1.47 4.78
C ASP A 136 -12.79 -0.65 3.96
N GLN A 137 -12.77 0.68 4.11
CA GLN A 137 -13.63 1.54 3.31
C GLN A 137 -13.19 1.52 1.83
N VAL A 138 -11.88 1.61 1.58
CA VAL A 138 -11.33 1.62 0.21
C VAL A 138 -11.49 0.27 -0.49
N SER A 139 -11.17 -0.83 0.21
CA SER A 139 -11.33 -2.19 -0.30
C SER A 139 -12.80 -2.55 -0.55
N GLY A 140 -13.73 -1.97 0.23
CA GLY A 140 -15.17 -2.02 -0.04
C GLY A 140 -15.61 -1.29 -1.32
N GLY A 141 -14.76 -0.44 -1.90
CA GLY A 141 -14.93 0.13 -3.24
C GLY A 141 -15.92 1.29 -3.37
N TYR A 142 -16.53 1.74 -2.27
CA TYR A 142 -17.54 2.81 -2.28
C TYR A 142 -16.97 4.22 -2.06
N THR A 143 -15.73 4.35 -1.58
CA THR A 143 -15.11 5.66 -1.28
C THR A 143 -14.66 6.43 -2.52
N GLY A 144 -14.57 5.74 -3.67
CA GLY A 144 -14.01 6.27 -4.91
C GLY A 144 -12.48 6.35 -4.92
N HIS A 145 -11.80 6.01 -3.82
CA HIS A 145 -10.34 5.95 -3.78
C HIS A 145 -9.80 4.74 -4.55
N VAL A 146 -8.56 4.89 -4.99
CA VAL A 146 -7.70 3.81 -5.47
C VAL A 146 -6.53 3.61 -4.53
N GLU A 147 -6.03 2.37 -4.44
CA GLU A 147 -4.72 2.10 -3.89
C GLU A 147 -3.65 2.68 -4.82
N ALA A 148 -2.73 3.45 -4.23
CA ALA A 148 -1.66 4.13 -4.93
C ALA A 148 -0.39 4.15 -4.10
N VAL A 149 0.73 4.45 -4.77
CA VAL A 149 1.98 4.82 -4.12
C VAL A 149 2.32 6.28 -4.43
N GLU A 150 2.71 7.04 -3.41
CA GLU A 150 3.38 8.34 -3.55
C GLU A 150 4.89 8.10 -3.43
N ILE A 151 5.65 8.60 -4.40
CA ILE A 151 7.09 8.42 -4.52
C ILE A 151 7.73 9.80 -4.41
N LEU A 152 8.60 9.97 -3.43
CA LEU A 152 9.46 11.14 -3.30
C LEU A 152 10.83 10.82 -3.91
N PHE A 153 11.29 11.62 -4.86
CA PHE A 153 12.52 11.33 -5.61
C PHE A 153 13.38 12.57 -5.85
N ASP A 154 14.69 12.37 -5.94
CA ASP A 154 15.69 13.38 -6.29
C ASP A 154 15.82 13.49 -7.81
N THR A 155 15.39 14.62 -8.38
CA THR A 155 15.35 14.90 -9.81
C THR A 155 16.73 14.96 -10.46
N ARG A 156 17.81 15.05 -9.68
CA ARG A 156 19.19 15.00 -10.16
C ARG A 156 19.69 13.58 -10.40
N LYS A 157 18.99 12.59 -9.84
CA LYS A 157 19.38 11.16 -9.87
C LYS A 157 18.44 10.30 -10.68
N ILE A 158 17.14 10.60 -10.65
CA ILE A 158 16.12 9.86 -11.40
C ILE A 158 15.06 10.82 -11.92
N SER A 159 14.64 10.63 -13.16
CA SER A 159 13.63 11.45 -13.81
C SER A 159 12.22 10.88 -13.66
N TYR A 160 11.20 11.74 -13.78
CA TYR A 160 9.80 11.31 -13.78
C TYR A 160 9.49 10.34 -14.95
N THR A 161 10.14 10.52 -16.10
CA THR A 161 10.01 9.60 -17.24
C THR A 161 10.56 8.19 -16.93
N GLU A 162 11.66 8.07 -16.17
CA GLU A 162 12.15 6.76 -15.72
C GLU A 162 11.19 6.10 -14.74
N LEU A 163 10.54 6.88 -13.86
CA LEU A 163 9.49 6.36 -12.98
C LEU A 163 8.27 5.86 -13.78
N LEU A 164 7.88 6.57 -14.83
CA LEU A 164 6.84 6.12 -15.76
C LEU A 164 7.24 4.80 -16.45
N ASP A 165 8.49 4.65 -16.88
CA ASP A 165 8.96 3.42 -17.50
C ASP A 165 8.89 2.22 -16.52
N ILE A 166 9.23 2.43 -15.24
CA ILE A 166 9.03 1.41 -14.19
C ILE A 166 7.54 1.11 -14.00
N TYR A 167 6.69 2.14 -13.94
CA TYR A 167 5.24 2.00 -13.79
C TYR A 167 4.61 1.12 -14.89
N TRP A 168 4.95 1.39 -16.16
CA TRP A 168 4.48 0.59 -17.30
C TRP A 168 5.00 -0.85 -17.25
N GLN A 169 6.14 -1.07 -16.59
CA GLN A 169 6.66 -2.41 -16.42
C GLN A 169 5.86 -3.24 -15.42
N ILE A 170 5.37 -2.63 -14.34
CA ILE A 170 4.78 -3.33 -13.19
C ILE A 170 3.25 -3.34 -13.17
N SER A 171 2.58 -2.50 -13.96
CA SER A 171 1.13 -2.48 -14.15
C SER A 171 0.68 -3.22 -15.41
N ASP A 172 -0.59 -3.64 -15.48
CA ASP A 172 -1.29 -3.99 -16.72
C ASP A 172 -2.07 -2.76 -17.22
N PRO A 173 -1.54 -2.03 -18.21
CA PRO A 173 -2.14 -0.78 -18.65
C PRO A 173 -3.33 -0.98 -19.60
N THR A 174 -3.76 -2.24 -19.81
CA THR A 174 -4.89 -2.61 -20.68
C THR A 174 -6.13 -3.04 -19.87
N ASP A 175 -6.02 -3.19 -18.56
CA ASP A 175 -7.07 -3.73 -17.70
C ASP A 175 -7.86 -2.65 -16.95
N ALA A 176 -9.10 -2.41 -17.39
CA ALA A 176 -9.99 -1.38 -16.85
C ALA A 176 -10.73 -1.79 -15.56
N PHE A 177 -10.67 -3.06 -15.15
CA PHE A 177 -11.52 -3.62 -14.09
C PHE A 177 -10.75 -4.03 -12.83
N GLY A 178 -9.45 -3.74 -12.79
CA GLY A 178 -8.54 -4.13 -11.72
C GLY A 178 -7.20 -4.54 -12.29
N GLN A 179 -6.32 -5.11 -11.48
CA GLN A 179 -4.97 -5.49 -11.89
C GLN A 179 -4.70 -6.90 -11.37
N PHE A 180 -4.31 -7.81 -12.26
CA PHE A 180 -3.94 -9.18 -11.88
C PHE A 180 -5.05 -9.95 -11.15
N GLN A 181 -4.87 -10.28 -9.87
CA GLN A 181 -5.90 -10.93 -9.07
C GLN A 181 -6.78 -9.91 -8.32
N ASP A 182 -6.35 -8.65 -8.25
CA ASP A 182 -7.02 -7.57 -7.55
C ASP A 182 -8.09 -6.96 -8.45
N ARG A 183 -9.36 -7.04 -8.05
CA ARG A 183 -10.51 -6.67 -8.87
C ARG A 183 -11.36 -5.63 -8.17
N GLY A 184 -11.80 -4.62 -8.93
CA GLY A 184 -12.55 -3.49 -8.40
C GLY A 184 -12.00 -2.14 -8.84
N LYS A 185 -12.78 -1.08 -8.63
CA LYS A 185 -12.43 0.29 -9.04
C LYS A 185 -11.19 0.80 -8.30
N GLN A 186 -11.01 0.36 -7.06
CA GLN A 186 -9.89 0.71 -6.18
C GLN A 186 -8.53 0.18 -6.66
N TYR A 187 -8.53 -0.75 -7.62
CA TYR A 187 -7.31 -1.35 -8.17
C TYR A 187 -7.01 -0.91 -9.60
N ARG A 188 -7.64 0.15 -10.11
CA ARG A 188 -7.44 0.61 -11.50
C ARG A 188 -6.07 1.24 -11.71
N SER A 189 -5.58 1.16 -12.96
CA SER A 189 -4.36 1.84 -13.37
C SER A 189 -4.62 3.33 -13.63
N ILE A 190 -4.02 4.20 -12.81
CA ILE A 190 -4.13 5.66 -12.91
C ILE A 190 -2.78 6.30 -12.60
N ILE A 191 -2.35 7.23 -13.44
CA ILE A 191 -1.22 8.14 -13.18
C ILE A 191 -1.79 9.47 -12.68
N PHE A 192 -1.45 9.87 -11.47
CA PHE A 192 -1.82 11.15 -10.91
C PHE A 192 -0.66 12.14 -11.08
N VAL A 193 -0.92 13.23 -11.79
CA VAL A 193 0.09 14.24 -12.14
C VAL A 193 -0.08 15.49 -11.27
N GLU A 194 1.01 16.00 -10.73
CA GLU A 194 1.02 17.18 -9.86
C GLU A 194 0.99 18.50 -10.65
N ASN A 195 1.62 18.50 -11.82
CA ASN A 195 1.82 19.70 -12.64
C ASN A 195 1.72 19.38 -14.15
N GLU A 196 1.79 20.43 -14.98
CA GLU A 196 1.63 20.27 -16.43
C GLU A 196 2.83 19.57 -17.08
N LYS A 197 4.04 19.73 -16.55
CA LYS A 197 5.23 19.01 -17.02
C LYS A 197 5.03 17.50 -16.90
N GLN A 198 4.63 17.01 -15.72
CA GLN A 198 4.29 15.60 -15.50
C GLN A 198 3.14 15.14 -16.41
N ARG A 199 2.14 16.00 -16.66
CA ARG A 199 1.04 15.68 -17.58
C ARG A 199 1.53 15.42 -18.99
N VAL A 200 2.42 16.26 -19.51
CA VAL A 200 3.02 16.10 -20.84
C VAL A 200 3.84 14.81 -20.89
N GLU A 201 4.75 14.61 -19.94
CA GLU A 201 5.60 13.41 -19.88
C GLU A 201 4.78 12.11 -19.75
N ALA A 202 3.74 12.10 -18.93
CA ALA A 202 2.83 10.95 -18.78
C ALA A 202 2.07 10.65 -20.08
N LYS A 203 1.57 11.67 -20.78
CA LYS A 203 0.88 11.50 -22.08
C LYS A 203 1.83 10.99 -23.15
N GLU A 204 3.05 11.52 -23.19
CA GLU A 204 4.07 11.09 -24.15
C GLU A 204 4.53 9.66 -23.90
N SER A 205 4.79 9.29 -22.65
CA SER A 205 5.14 7.89 -22.29
C SER A 205 4.01 6.92 -22.63
N LYS A 206 2.75 7.28 -22.33
CA LYS A 206 1.56 6.52 -22.72
C LYS A 206 1.47 6.34 -24.24
N ARG A 207 1.70 7.41 -25.01
CA ARG A 207 1.70 7.38 -26.49
C ARG A 207 2.81 6.47 -27.01
N ARG A 208 4.03 6.58 -26.46
CA ARG A 208 5.19 5.74 -26.82
C ARG A 208 4.88 4.27 -26.58
N LEU A 209 4.28 3.95 -25.42
CA LEU A 209 3.90 2.58 -25.10
C LEU A 209 2.84 2.06 -26.08
N SER A 210 1.80 2.85 -26.36
CA SER A 210 0.76 2.47 -27.32
C SER A 210 1.30 2.23 -28.73
N GLN A 211 2.37 2.93 -29.13
CA GLN A 211 3.00 2.79 -30.45
C GLN A 211 4.07 1.70 -30.51
N SER A 212 4.52 1.19 -29.35
CA SER A 212 5.60 0.20 -29.26
C SER A 212 5.23 -1.19 -29.80
N GLY A 213 3.94 -1.47 -29.96
CA GLY A 213 3.46 -2.80 -30.35
C GLY A 213 3.53 -3.86 -29.24
N GLN A 214 3.91 -3.48 -28.01
CA GLN A 214 4.00 -4.40 -26.86
C GLN A 214 2.64 -4.94 -26.40
N PHE A 215 1.54 -4.26 -26.72
CA PHE A 215 0.18 -4.64 -26.33
C PHE A 215 -0.73 -4.68 -27.55
N ASN A 216 -1.60 -5.70 -27.61
CA ASN A 216 -2.64 -5.82 -28.64
C ASN A 216 -3.90 -5.01 -28.29
N GLN A 217 -4.06 -4.65 -27.02
CA GLN A 217 -5.19 -3.90 -26.50
C GLN A 217 -4.80 -2.43 -26.30
N PRO A 218 -5.76 -1.49 -26.39
CA PRO A 218 -5.50 -0.09 -26.11
C PRO A 218 -4.97 0.12 -24.69
N ILE A 219 -4.09 1.12 -24.54
CA ILE A 219 -3.57 1.55 -23.25
C ILE A 219 -4.64 2.40 -22.56
N ILE A 220 -5.36 1.83 -21.59
CA ILE A 220 -6.51 2.46 -20.92
C ILE A 220 -6.14 3.27 -19.68
N THR A 221 -4.91 3.17 -19.18
CA THR A 221 -4.45 3.85 -17.96
C THR A 221 -4.81 5.33 -17.98
N GLU A 222 -5.51 5.77 -16.94
CA GLU A 222 -5.98 7.15 -16.86
C GLU A 222 -4.86 8.09 -16.43
N ILE A 223 -4.90 9.35 -16.88
CA ILE A 223 -3.97 10.41 -16.43
C ILE A 223 -4.81 11.51 -15.81
N ARG A 224 -4.80 11.62 -14.48
CA ARG A 224 -5.65 12.54 -13.71
C ARG A 224 -4.80 13.54 -12.94
N LYS A 225 -5.36 14.72 -12.62
CA LYS A 225 -4.69 15.64 -11.68
C LYS A 225 -4.64 14.97 -10.29
N ALA A 226 -3.52 15.11 -9.59
CA ALA A 226 -3.39 14.65 -8.21
C ALA A 226 -4.47 15.29 -7.31
N LYS A 227 -5.02 14.48 -6.42
CA LYS A 227 -5.88 14.88 -5.30
C LYS A 227 -5.12 14.64 -3.99
N THR A 228 -5.73 14.94 -2.85
CA THR A 228 -5.21 14.56 -1.53
C THR A 228 -4.80 13.09 -1.51
N PHE A 229 -3.59 12.83 -1.04
CA PHE A 229 -3.06 11.49 -0.80
C PHE A 229 -3.20 11.17 0.69
N TRP A 230 -3.92 10.11 1.00
CA TRP A 230 -4.10 9.64 2.37
C TRP A 230 -3.14 8.47 2.61
N PRO A 231 -2.14 8.61 3.50
CA PRO A 231 -1.26 7.51 3.85
C PRO A 231 -2.06 6.30 4.35
N ALA A 232 -1.75 5.12 3.84
CA ALA A 232 -2.29 3.88 4.38
C ALA A 232 -1.63 3.58 5.74
N GLU A 233 -2.32 2.76 6.51
CA GLU A 233 -1.89 2.30 7.83
C GLU A 233 -0.49 1.66 7.77
N ASN A 234 0.25 1.70 8.88
CA ASN A 234 1.66 1.30 8.92
C ASN A 234 1.90 -0.12 8.39
N TYR A 235 0.97 -1.03 8.64
CA TYR A 235 1.07 -2.43 8.21
C TYR A 235 1.08 -2.62 6.70
N HIS A 236 0.54 -1.66 5.94
CA HIS A 236 0.66 -1.67 4.49
C HIS A 236 2.03 -1.16 4.00
N GLN A 237 2.72 -0.36 4.81
CA GLN A 237 4.00 0.23 4.45
C GLN A 237 5.11 -0.82 4.47
N ARG A 238 5.98 -0.78 3.44
CA ARG A 238 7.12 -1.70 3.29
C ARG A 238 6.73 -3.18 3.46
N PHE A 239 5.54 -3.54 2.98
CA PHE A 239 5.01 -4.90 3.07
C PHE A 239 5.99 -5.98 2.56
N TYR A 240 6.79 -5.67 1.55
CA TYR A 240 7.81 -6.59 1.02
C TYR A 240 8.93 -6.93 2.01
N LEU A 241 9.25 -6.03 2.95
CA LEU A 241 10.19 -6.28 4.06
C LEU A 241 9.51 -7.00 5.22
N LYS A 242 8.27 -6.60 5.55
CA LYS A 242 7.50 -7.19 6.66
C LYS A 242 7.06 -8.63 6.37
N GLN A 243 6.70 -8.93 5.12
CA GLN A 243 6.18 -10.24 4.67
C GLN A 243 6.85 -10.75 3.40
N PRO A 244 8.16 -11.01 3.41
CA PRO A 244 8.93 -11.31 2.20
C PRO A 244 8.47 -12.58 1.48
N LYS A 245 8.04 -13.62 2.22
CA LYS A 245 7.53 -14.87 1.61
C LYS A 245 6.23 -14.65 0.85
N ARG A 246 5.28 -13.93 1.46
CA ARG A 246 3.99 -13.63 0.86
C ARG A 246 4.14 -12.67 -0.31
N TYR A 247 4.94 -11.62 -0.13
CA TYR A 247 5.29 -10.68 -1.18
C TYR A 247 5.89 -11.39 -2.41
N LYS A 248 6.89 -12.27 -2.22
CA LYS A 248 7.48 -13.05 -3.32
C LYS A 248 6.44 -13.86 -4.10
N LYS A 249 5.48 -14.47 -3.42
CA LYS A 249 4.38 -15.22 -4.06
C LYS A 249 3.49 -14.30 -4.90
N MET A 250 3.10 -13.14 -4.36
CA MET A 250 2.29 -12.14 -5.08
C MET A 250 3.03 -11.61 -6.31
N LYS A 251 4.28 -11.16 -6.12
CA LYS A 251 5.16 -10.67 -7.19
C LYS A 251 5.30 -11.69 -8.32
N HIS A 252 5.58 -12.95 -7.98
CA HIS A 252 5.70 -14.02 -8.97
C HIS A 252 4.40 -14.23 -9.77
N SER A 253 3.24 -14.20 -9.10
CA SER A 253 1.95 -14.27 -9.78
C SER A 253 1.72 -13.11 -10.75
N HIS A 254 2.13 -11.89 -10.38
CA HIS A 254 2.00 -10.70 -11.23
C HIS A 254 2.96 -10.77 -12.42
N GLU A 255 4.20 -11.25 -12.23
CA GLU A 255 5.16 -11.51 -13.30
C GLU A 255 4.61 -12.48 -14.35
N LEU A 256 4.04 -13.62 -13.90
CA LEU A 256 3.44 -14.59 -14.80
C LEU A 256 2.27 -14.00 -15.59
N TYR A 257 1.36 -13.26 -14.95
CA TYR A 257 0.23 -12.64 -15.64
C TYR A 257 0.70 -11.64 -16.71
N ARG A 258 1.67 -10.78 -16.39
CA ARG A 258 2.22 -9.80 -17.34
C ARG A 258 2.88 -10.47 -18.53
N PHE A 259 3.60 -11.57 -18.31
CA PHE A 259 4.25 -12.33 -19.38
C PHE A 259 3.24 -12.79 -20.44
N PHE A 260 2.04 -13.21 -20.04
CA PHE A 260 0.99 -13.62 -20.99
C PHE A 260 0.25 -12.46 -21.67
N LYS A 261 0.34 -11.25 -21.12
CA LYS A 261 -0.32 -10.05 -21.67
C LYS A 261 0.51 -9.31 -22.70
N ARG A 262 1.84 -9.36 -22.57
CA ARG A 262 2.75 -8.72 -23.52
C ARG A 262 2.83 -9.52 -24.80
N LYS A 263 2.83 -8.81 -25.92
CA LYS A 263 3.17 -9.39 -27.22
C LYS A 263 4.63 -9.84 -27.19
N LYS A 264 4.89 -11.05 -27.68
CA LYS A 264 6.25 -11.53 -27.94
C LYS A 264 6.87 -10.79 -29.12
#